data_AF-A0A1F6T3P5-F1
#
_entry.id   AF-A0A1F6T3P5-F1
#
_cell.length_a   1.000
_cell.length_b   1.000
_cell.length_c   1.000
_cell.angle_alpha   90.00
_cell.angle_beta   90.00
_cell.angle_gamma   90.00
#
_symmetry.space_group_name_H-M   'P 1'
#
loop_
_entity.id
_entity.type
_entity.pdbx_description
1 polymer ?
#
loop_
_entity_poly.entity_id
_entity_poly.type
_entity_poly.pdbx_seq_one_letter_code
_entity_poly.pdbx_strand_id
1 'polypeptide(L)'
;MADPGDARLLPDDVVAALRQGNKIAAIRRLREAWKIGLKEAKDHIDAQVAADPALRQKLQSASRSGVRGCLFWLILFLFIGYSAYQLLSGR
;
A
#
# COMPACT_ATOMS: atom_id res chain seq x y z
N MET A 1 24.31 2.71 -27.06
CA MET A 1 23.92 1.70 -26.05
C MET A 1 22.91 2.32 -25.10
N ALA A 2 21.63 2.12 -25.37
CA ALA A 2 20.54 2.28 -24.40
C ALA A 2 19.67 1.02 -24.57
N ASP A 3 19.57 0.25 -23.48
CA ASP A 3 19.15 -1.14 -23.34
C ASP A 3 17.61 -1.27 -23.23
N PRO A 4 16.95 -2.39 -23.60
CA PRO A 4 15.59 -2.40 -24.10
C PRO A 4 14.54 -2.34 -22.99
N GLY A 5 13.63 -1.36 -23.10
CA GLY A 5 12.25 -1.50 -22.65
C GLY A 5 11.96 -1.01 -21.23
N ASP A 6 11.83 0.32 -21.09
CA ASP A 6 10.79 1.11 -20.40
C ASP A 6 10.33 0.79 -18.96
N ALA A 7 10.52 -0.44 -18.45
CA ALA A 7 10.70 -0.69 -17.02
C ALA A 7 12.06 -0.15 -16.52
N ARG A 8 12.96 0.21 -17.45
CA ARG A 8 14.34 0.69 -17.25
C ARG A 8 14.48 2.22 -17.10
N LEU A 9 13.43 3.02 -17.33
CA LEU A 9 13.52 4.48 -17.26
C LEU A 9 13.29 5.06 -15.86
N LEU A 10 13.03 4.22 -14.86
CA LEU A 10 13.09 4.66 -13.48
C LEU A 10 14.55 4.92 -13.14
N PRO A 11 14.90 6.15 -12.68
CA PRO A 11 16.22 6.41 -12.13
C PRO A 11 16.57 5.32 -11.11
N ASP A 12 17.82 4.86 -11.11
CA ASP A 12 18.29 3.81 -10.19
C ASP A 12 17.91 4.11 -8.73
N ASP A 13 17.85 5.39 -8.36
CA ASP A 13 17.43 5.88 -7.05
C ASP A 13 15.97 5.57 -6.68
N VAL A 14 15.09 5.47 -7.69
CA VAL A 14 13.69 5.10 -7.52
C VAL A 14 13.58 3.58 -7.33
N VAL A 15 14.30 2.81 -8.14
CA VAL A 15 14.35 1.34 -8.02
C VAL A 15 14.95 0.93 -6.67
N ALA A 16 16.01 1.60 -6.21
CA ALA A 16 16.60 1.39 -4.89
C ALA A 16 15.61 1.71 -3.76
N ALA A 17 14.87 2.81 -3.87
CA ALA A 17 13.84 3.19 -2.89
C ALA A 17 12.67 2.19 -2.86
N LEU A 18 12.25 1.70 -4.03
CA LEU A 18 11.26 0.64 -4.14
C LEU A 18 11.75 -0.64 -3.48
N ARG A 19 12.97 -1.10 -3.78
CA ARG A 19 13.56 -2.31 -3.17
C ARG A 19 13.69 -2.25 -1.65
N GLN A 20 13.89 -1.05 -1.09
CA GLN A 20 13.90 -0.82 0.36
C GLN A 20 12.49 -0.78 1.00
N GLY A 21 11.42 -0.88 0.21
CA GLY A 21 10.05 -0.73 0.69
C GLY A 21 9.65 0.72 1.00
N ASN A 22 10.47 1.70 0.61
CA ASN A 22 10.20 3.11 0.85
C ASN A 22 9.46 3.73 -0.35
N LYS A 23 8.17 3.39 -0.44
CA LYS A 23 7.29 3.82 -1.54
C LYS A 23 7.16 5.34 -1.64
N ILE A 24 7.21 6.06 -0.53
CA ILE A 24 7.10 7.53 -0.51
C ILE A 24 8.35 8.17 -1.13
N ALA A 25 9.54 7.68 -0.77
CA ALA A 25 10.79 8.16 -1.38
C ALA A 25 10.83 7.87 -2.88
N ALA A 26 10.34 6.69 -3.30
CA ALA A 26 10.23 6.32 -4.70
C ALA A 26 9.32 7.27 -5.49
N ILE A 27 8.13 7.59 -4.96
CA ILE A 27 7.19 8.54 -5.59
C ILE A 27 7.79 9.94 -5.67
N ARG A 28 8.46 10.42 -4.62
CA ARG A 28 9.10 11.74 -4.61
C ARG A 28 10.19 11.86 -5.68
N ARG A 29 11.09 10.86 -5.74
CA ARG A 29 12.18 10.85 -6.73
C ARG A 29 11.67 10.72 -8.16
N LEU A 30 10.65 9.89 -8.39
CA LEU A 30 10.04 9.77 -9.72
C LEU A 30 9.39 11.09 -10.15
N ARG A 31 8.72 11.79 -9.22
CA ARG A 31 8.13 13.11 -9.47
C ARG A 31 9.20 14.15 -9.83
N GLU A 32 10.31 14.16 -9.11
CA GLU A 32 11.42 15.10 -9.36
C GLU A 32 12.12 14.81 -10.68
N ALA A 33 12.32 13.53 -11.03
CA ALA A 33 13.00 13.11 -12.25
C ALA A 33 12.16 13.34 -13.52
N TRP A 34 10.87 13.03 -13.48
CA TRP A 34 9.99 13.09 -14.66
C TRP A 34 9.10 14.35 -14.70
N LYS A 35 9.14 15.18 -13.65
CA LYS A 35 8.28 16.38 -13.49
C LYS A 35 6.78 16.12 -13.71
N ILE A 36 6.33 14.91 -13.42
CA ILE A 36 4.94 14.47 -13.55
C ILE A 36 4.11 14.84 -12.31
N GLY A 37 2.78 14.81 -12.44
CA GLY A 37 1.87 15.04 -11.33
C GLY A 37 2.01 13.95 -10.25
N LEU A 38 1.66 14.29 -9.00
CA LEU A 38 1.71 13.33 -7.88
C LEU A 38 0.84 12.09 -8.14
N LYS A 39 -0.29 12.27 -8.85
CA LYS A 39 -1.21 11.20 -9.23
C LYS A 39 -0.56 10.23 -10.21
N GLU A 40 0.10 10.74 -11.25
CA GLU A 40 0.78 9.93 -12.27
C GLU A 40 1.98 9.20 -11.68
N ALA A 41 2.79 9.88 -10.87
CA ALA A 41 3.92 9.26 -10.17
C ALA A 41 3.46 8.11 -9.27
N LYS A 42 2.34 8.29 -8.58
CA LYS A 42 1.75 7.25 -7.75
C LYS A 42 1.25 6.07 -8.59
N ASP A 43 0.51 6.32 -9.67
CA ASP A 43 -0.03 5.26 -10.54
C ASP A 43 1.07 4.40 -11.15
N HIS A 44 2.16 5.02 -11.63
CA HIS A 44 3.31 4.29 -12.18
C HIS A 44 3.98 3.40 -11.13
N ILE A 45 4.18 3.92 -9.92
CA ILE A 45 4.76 3.17 -8.80
C ILE A 45 3.81 2.05 -8.34
N ASP A 46 2.50 2.32 -8.30
CA ASP A 46 1.49 1.32 -7.94
C ASP A 46 1.42 0.18 -8.95
N ALA A 47 1.49 0.49 -10.26
CA ALA A 47 1.54 -0.52 -11.32
C ALA A 47 2.80 -1.40 -11.22
N GLN A 48 3.96 -0.79 -10.93
CA GLN A 48 5.21 -1.54 -10.70
C GLN A 48 5.15 -2.42 -9.45
N VAL A 49 4.63 -1.90 -8.33
CA VAL A 49 4.46 -2.67 -7.09
C VAL A 49 3.45 -3.81 -7.28
N ALA A 50 2.43 -3.62 -8.10
CA ALA A 50 1.45 -4.65 -8.42
C ALA A 50 2.03 -5.76 -9.30
N ALA A 51 2.94 -5.41 -10.23
CA ALA A 51 3.64 -6.36 -11.08
C ALA A 51 4.71 -7.16 -10.33
N ASP A 52 5.20 -6.67 -9.18
CA ASP A 52 6.31 -7.29 -8.44
C ASP A 52 5.80 -7.93 -7.11
N PRO A 53 5.43 -9.23 -7.13
CA PRO A 53 4.84 -9.91 -5.96
C PRO A 53 5.78 -9.96 -4.75
N ALA A 54 7.10 -9.98 -4.98
CA ALA A 54 8.12 -9.95 -3.93
C ALA A 54 8.15 -8.61 -3.17
N LEU A 55 7.89 -7.50 -3.87
CA LEU A 55 7.81 -6.18 -3.27
C LEU A 55 6.51 -5.99 -2.47
N ARG A 56 5.42 -6.55 -2.98
CA ARG A 56 4.12 -6.60 -2.30
C ARG A 56 4.22 -7.27 -0.92
N GLN A 57 4.97 -8.37 -0.84
CA GLN A 57 5.17 -9.10 0.41
C GLN A 57 5.97 -8.28 1.44
N LYS A 58 6.96 -7.49 0.99
CA LYS A 58 7.77 -6.59 1.84
C LYS A 58 7.06 -5.30 2.25
N LEU A 59 6.21 -4.75 1.39
CA LEU A 59 5.39 -3.57 1.70
C LEU A 59 4.21 -3.89 2.63
N GLN A 60 3.64 -5.10 2.54
CA GLN A 60 2.58 -5.55 3.43
C GLN A 60 3.04 -5.72 4.89
N SER A 61 4.34 -5.91 5.14
CA SER A 61 4.91 -5.90 6.49
C SER A 61 5.02 -4.50 7.12
N ALA A 62 5.09 -3.43 6.31
CA ALA A 62 5.27 -2.06 6.81
C ALA A 62 3.96 -1.29 7.05
N SER A 63 2.79 -1.85 6.70
CA SER A 63 1.48 -1.23 6.96
C SER A 63 0.42 -2.26 7.35
N ARG A 64 0.75 -3.11 8.34
CA ARG A 64 -0.16 -4.11 8.91
C ARG A 64 -1.06 -3.60 10.04
N SER A 65 -1.05 -2.30 10.34
CA SER A 65 -1.89 -1.67 11.36
C SER A 65 -2.93 -0.78 10.70
N GLY A 66 -4.20 -1.21 10.64
CA GLY A 66 -5.26 -0.24 10.39
C GLY A 66 -6.66 -0.78 10.12
N VAL A 67 -6.86 -1.74 9.20
CA VAL A 67 -8.24 -2.00 8.72
C VAL A 67 -8.79 -3.36 9.12
N ARG A 68 -7.98 -4.43 9.07
CA ARG A 68 -8.47 -5.78 9.42
C ARG A 68 -8.71 -5.95 10.92
N GLY A 69 -7.82 -5.44 11.78
CA GLY A 69 -8.02 -5.46 13.23
C GLY A 69 -9.19 -4.59 13.69
N CYS A 70 -9.35 -3.39 13.12
CA CYS A 70 -10.48 -2.51 13.44
C CYS A 70 -11.82 -3.11 13.02
N LEU A 71 -11.89 -3.77 11.86
CA LEU A 71 -13.14 -4.39 11.40
C LEU A 71 -13.52 -5.60 12.26
N PHE A 72 -12.55 -6.44 12.64
CA PHE A 72 -12.79 -7.55 13.57
C PHE A 72 -13.21 -7.05 14.96
N TRP A 73 -12.59 -5.99 15.49
CA TRP A 73 -12.96 -5.41 16.78
C TRP A 73 -14.34 -4.75 16.74
N LEU A 74 -14.70 -4.08 15.63
CA LEU A 74 -16.05 -3.53 15.41
C LEU A 74 -17.12 -4.62 15.37
N ILE A 75 -16.90 -5.70 14.61
CA ILE A 75 -17.86 -6.80 14.52
C ILE A 75 -18.04 -7.47 15.88
N LEU A 76 -16.94 -7.70 16.62
CA LEU A 76 -16.98 -8.24 17.97
C LEU A 76 -17.79 -7.35 18.91
N PHE A 77 -17.57 -6.03 18.89
CA PHE A 77 -18.27 -5.07 19.74
C PHE A 77 -19.77 -4.99 19.42
N LEU A 78 -20.10 -5.01 18.13
CA LEU A 78 -21.49 -5.00 17.64
C LEU A 78 -22.21 -6.30 18.03
N PHE A 79 -21.54 -7.44 17.92
CA PHE A 79 -22.09 -8.73 18.32
C PHE A 79 -22.28 -8.83 19.84
N ILE A 80 -21.33 -8.36 20.65
CA ILE A 80 -21.45 -8.28 22.11
C ILE A 80 -22.63 -7.38 22.50
N GLY A 81 -22.71 -6.18 21.93
CA GLY A 81 -23.82 -5.25 22.17
C GLY A 81 -25.17 -5.84 21.76
N TYR A 82 -25.26 -6.47 20.59
CA TYR A 82 -26.47 -7.12 20.10
C TYR A 82 -26.89 -8.31 20.99
N SER A 83 -25.93 -9.13 21.45
CA SER A 83 -26.19 -10.26 22.34
C SER A 83 -26.69 -9.81 23.73
N ALA A 84 -26.14 -8.72 24.27
CA ALA A 84 -26.62 -8.12 25.50
C ALA A 84 -28.01 -7.49 25.33
N TYR A 85 -28.27 -6.88 24.17
CA TYR A 85 -29.57 -6.33 23.83
C TYR A 85 -30.63 -7.42 23.72
N GLN A 86 -30.33 -8.55 23.06
CA GLN A 86 -31.22 -9.71 23.00
C GLN A 86 -31.55 -10.27 24.40
N LEU A 87 -30.57 -10.31 25.31
CA LEU A 87 -30.79 -10.81 26.67
C LEU A 87 -31.62 -9.85 27.53
N LEU A 88 -31.50 -8.54 27.29
CA LEU A 88 -32.23 -7.51 28.05
C LEU A 88 -33.62 -7.20 27.45
N SER A 89 -33.78 -7.33 26.13
CA SER A 89 -35.04 -7.13 25.40
C SER A 89 -35.84 -8.42 25.20
N GLY A 90 -35.31 -9.57 25.65
CA GLY A 90 -35.94 -10.88 25.60
C GLY A 90 -36.66 -11.32 26.87
N ARG A 91 -36.97 -10.41 27.80
CA ARG A 91 -37.87 -10.63 28.94
C ARG A 91 -38.96 -9.58 28.97
#